data_AF-A0A950FTQ4-F1
#
_entry.id   AF-A0A950FTQ4-F1
#
_cell.length_a   1.000
_cell.length_b   1.000
_cell.length_c   1.000
_cell.angle_alpha   90.00
_cell.angle_beta   90.00
_cell.angle_gamma   90.00
#
_symmetry.space_group_name_H-M   'P 1'
#
loop_
_entity.id
_entity.type
_entity.pdbx_description
1 polymer ?
#
loop_
_entity_poly.entity_id
_entity_poly.type
_entity_poly.pdbx_seq_one_letter_code
_entity_poly.pdbx_strand_id
1 'polypeptide(L)'
;MPGSNAIVGRIARITPPVEKAGAAELLRVNPAGVSVEFERDRTARVVQGHLAAGMLDILEELRQMNAPAYVEVRPDTGEIARLLIPLVSRVTKLEDRGGDGWNVELEESHARHTLKREAADYENLLETLRTAAGSRERLVVTETDAHEIIDARPWPPETGPGPGSASASGAGSPSRRPKRRGFLRWPWPWPFWCFGCISPAQAQQYFNIAAAPSCNPLTVPPPCIPFLYPDDGCWARAHEMCRLMIAAGASPSKIWIDGNLHTPTKNNPSCFVNWRWHVAPTLCVRTGFFTCQDMVIDPSLFTTPVTEAVWKGVQGDPNATLTPSAWTLYWRNFMPADPNFVDTNFRLNYYRQQLKLRSLGPSGPPPYAFC
;
A
#
# COMPACT_ATOMS: atom_id res chain seq x y z
N MET A 1 11.18 27.56 -1.31
CA MET A 1 9.74 27.27 -1.22
C MET A 1 9.52 25.89 -1.82
N PRO A 2 8.65 25.03 -1.28
CA PRO A 2 8.04 23.97 -2.10
C PRO A 2 7.54 24.68 -3.36
N GLY A 3 7.85 24.14 -4.54
CA GLY A 3 7.76 24.90 -5.81
C GLY A 3 6.50 25.77 -5.82
N SER A 4 6.65 27.09 -5.93
CA SER A 4 5.57 28.08 -5.73
C SER A 4 4.34 27.86 -6.65
N ASN A 5 4.44 26.90 -7.56
CA ASN A 5 3.47 26.51 -8.57
C ASN A 5 2.99 25.07 -8.39
N ALA A 6 3.08 24.51 -7.17
CA ALA A 6 2.57 23.18 -6.85
C ALA A 6 1.04 23.20 -6.67
N ILE A 7 0.35 22.33 -7.39
CA ILE A 7 -1.08 22.07 -7.26
C ILE A 7 -1.27 20.75 -6.54
N VAL A 8 -1.97 20.79 -5.40
CA VAL A 8 -2.33 19.61 -4.62
C VAL A 8 -3.84 19.58 -4.49
N GLY A 9 -4.49 18.54 -5.03
CA GLY A 9 -5.94 18.44 -4.98
C GLY A 9 -6.49 17.34 -5.87
N ARG A 10 -7.82 17.16 -5.81
CA ARG A 10 -8.53 16.23 -6.68
C ARG A 10 -8.65 16.79 -8.08
N ILE A 11 -8.71 15.88 -9.04
CA ILE A 11 -8.90 16.21 -10.45
C ILE A 11 -10.40 16.28 -10.69
N ALA A 12 -10.87 17.45 -11.14
CA ALA A 12 -12.26 17.65 -11.48
C ALA A 12 -12.56 17.09 -12.88
N ARG A 13 -11.66 17.33 -13.84
CA ARG A 13 -11.86 16.99 -15.25
C ARG A 13 -10.55 16.91 -16.03
N ILE A 14 -10.53 16.04 -17.03
CA ILE A 14 -9.48 16.01 -18.06
C ILE A 14 -10.11 16.31 -19.42
N THR A 15 -9.51 17.23 -20.18
CA THR A 15 -10.04 17.68 -21.47
C THR A 15 -8.97 17.64 -22.55
N PRO A 16 -9.20 16.91 -23.66
CA PRO A 16 -10.33 15.98 -23.90
C PRO A 16 -10.38 14.78 -22.93
N PRO A 17 -11.53 14.10 -22.75
CA PRO A 17 -11.64 12.93 -21.88
C PRO A 17 -10.82 11.74 -22.38
N VAL A 18 -10.08 11.09 -21.47
CA VAL A 18 -9.15 9.99 -21.78
C VAL A 18 -9.90 8.72 -22.21
N GLU A 19 -11.09 8.48 -21.64
CA GLU A 19 -11.84 7.22 -21.81
C GLU A 19 -12.26 6.96 -23.27
N LYS A 20 -12.28 7.99 -24.13
CA LYS A 20 -12.72 7.88 -25.52
C LYS A 20 -11.64 7.42 -26.50
N ALA A 21 -10.37 7.72 -26.22
CA ALA A 21 -9.28 7.50 -27.17
C ALA A 21 -8.07 6.77 -26.56
N GLY A 22 -7.95 6.72 -25.23
CA GLY A 22 -6.73 6.31 -24.54
C GLY A 22 -5.67 7.40 -24.55
N ALA A 23 -4.82 7.45 -23.51
CA ALA A 23 -3.90 8.57 -23.31
C ALA A 23 -2.92 8.80 -24.46
N ALA A 24 -2.33 7.73 -25.01
CA ALA A 24 -1.35 7.83 -26.09
C ALA A 24 -1.93 8.44 -27.38
N GLU A 25 -3.11 7.98 -27.79
CA GLU A 25 -3.80 8.51 -28.97
C GLU A 25 -4.26 9.94 -28.74
N LEU A 26 -4.77 10.23 -27.53
CA LEU A 26 -5.24 11.57 -27.17
C LEU A 26 -4.10 12.59 -27.24
N LEU A 27 -2.90 12.25 -26.77
CA LEU A 27 -1.71 13.09 -26.91
C LEU A 27 -1.24 13.22 -28.36
N ARG A 28 -1.40 12.16 -29.19
CA ARG A 28 -1.05 12.19 -30.61
C ARG A 28 -1.92 13.18 -31.40
N VAL A 29 -3.23 13.22 -31.12
CA VAL A 29 -4.18 14.08 -31.83
C VAL A 29 -4.31 15.49 -31.23
N ASN A 30 -3.78 15.72 -30.01
CA ASN A 30 -3.74 17.02 -29.35
C ASN A 30 -2.28 17.48 -29.13
N PRO A 31 -1.57 17.98 -30.17
CA PRO A 31 -0.16 18.37 -30.06
C PRO A 31 0.06 19.53 -29.09
N ALA A 32 -0.97 20.36 -28.85
CA ALA A 32 -0.93 21.42 -27.86
C ALA A 32 -0.96 20.91 -26.41
N GLY A 33 -1.17 19.61 -26.17
CA GLY A 33 -1.30 18.99 -24.85
C GLY A 33 -2.75 18.82 -24.40
N VAL A 34 -2.90 18.21 -23.22
CA VAL A 34 -4.18 17.82 -22.60
C VAL A 34 -4.35 18.60 -21.31
N SER A 35 -5.50 19.26 -21.15
CA SER A 35 -5.78 20.08 -19.98
C SER A 35 -6.28 19.22 -18.83
N VAL A 36 -5.74 19.46 -17.64
CA VAL A 36 -6.11 18.80 -16.39
C VAL A 36 -6.60 19.88 -15.44
N GLU A 37 -7.88 19.83 -15.12
CA GLU A 37 -8.55 20.76 -14.22
C GLU A 37 -8.66 20.11 -12.84
N PHE A 38 -8.15 20.82 -11.84
CA PHE A 38 -8.25 20.46 -10.44
C PHE A 38 -9.39 21.23 -9.79
N GLU A 39 -9.86 20.73 -8.65
CA GLU A 39 -10.78 21.50 -7.82
C GLU A 39 -10.21 22.89 -7.48
N ARG A 40 -11.11 23.87 -7.28
CA ARG A 40 -10.80 25.29 -7.06
C ARG A 40 -10.18 25.98 -8.28
N ASP A 41 -10.65 25.61 -9.48
CA ASP A 41 -10.37 26.26 -10.77
C ASP A 41 -8.87 26.36 -11.13
N ARG A 42 -8.04 25.46 -10.60
CA ARG A 42 -6.62 25.38 -10.96
C ARG A 42 -6.44 24.43 -12.14
N THR A 43 -5.57 24.80 -13.07
CA THR A 43 -5.34 24.00 -14.28
C THR A 43 -3.86 23.72 -14.48
N ALA A 44 -3.56 22.56 -15.04
CA ALA A 44 -2.25 22.16 -15.51
C ALA A 44 -2.37 21.42 -16.85
N ARG A 45 -1.26 21.20 -17.52
CA ARG A 45 -1.24 20.59 -18.85
C ARG A 45 -0.25 19.44 -18.94
N VAL A 46 -0.70 18.31 -19.48
CA VAL A 46 0.20 17.24 -19.95
C VAL A 46 0.54 17.51 -21.41
N VAL A 47 1.80 17.77 -21.72
CA VAL A 47 2.28 17.97 -23.11
C VAL A 47 2.96 16.72 -23.63
N GLN A 48 3.19 16.65 -24.94
CA GLN A 48 3.86 15.49 -25.55
C GLN A 48 5.27 15.29 -24.97
N GLY A 49 5.58 14.02 -24.66
CA GLY A 49 6.85 13.60 -24.09
C GLY A 49 6.83 12.10 -23.80
N HIS A 50 8.00 11.53 -23.54
CA HIS A 50 8.13 10.09 -23.32
C HIS A 50 7.33 9.55 -22.11
N LEU A 51 7.04 10.41 -21.12
CA LEU A 51 6.24 10.06 -19.92
C LEU A 51 4.76 10.47 -20.02
N ALA A 52 4.39 11.23 -21.05
CA ALA A 52 3.13 11.95 -21.09
C ALA A 52 1.91 11.01 -21.04
N ALA A 53 1.93 9.92 -21.81
CA ALA A 53 0.83 8.96 -21.84
C ALA A 53 0.63 8.27 -20.49
N GLY A 54 1.74 7.82 -19.85
CA GLY A 54 1.69 7.20 -18.54
C GLY A 54 1.23 8.16 -17.44
N MET A 55 1.67 9.41 -17.49
CA MET A 55 1.23 10.47 -16.57
C MET A 55 -0.27 10.75 -16.70
N LEU A 56 -0.76 10.84 -17.94
CA LEU A 56 -2.17 11.10 -18.22
C LEU A 56 -3.07 9.94 -17.76
N ASP A 57 -2.64 8.69 -17.96
CA ASP A 57 -3.35 7.54 -17.42
C ASP A 57 -3.43 7.58 -15.88
N ILE A 58 -2.32 7.90 -15.19
CA ILE A 58 -2.31 7.99 -13.72
C ILE A 58 -3.28 9.08 -13.25
N LEU A 59 -3.27 10.25 -13.87
CA LEU A 59 -4.17 11.34 -13.54
C LEU A 59 -5.65 10.94 -13.74
N GLU A 60 -5.95 10.20 -14.80
CA GLU A 60 -7.30 9.69 -15.04
C GLU A 60 -7.72 8.67 -13.96
N GLU A 61 -6.84 7.73 -13.59
CA GLU A 61 -7.10 6.78 -12.50
C GLU A 61 -7.32 7.49 -11.16
N LEU A 62 -6.49 8.49 -10.82
CA LEU A 62 -6.67 9.28 -9.61
C LEU A 62 -8.00 10.05 -9.62
N ARG A 63 -8.41 10.58 -10.78
CA ARG A 63 -9.73 11.22 -10.96
C ARG A 63 -10.86 10.24 -10.66
N GLN A 64 -10.83 9.04 -11.25
CA GLN A 64 -11.85 8.01 -11.02
C GLN A 64 -11.89 7.53 -9.57
N MET A 65 -10.73 7.47 -8.91
CA MET A 65 -10.60 7.12 -7.51
C MET A 65 -11.00 8.25 -6.54
N ASN A 66 -11.29 9.46 -7.04
CA ASN A 66 -11.47 10.66 -6.23
C ASN A 66 -10.27 10.93 -5.31
N ALA A 67 -9.06 10.55 -5.75
CA ALA A 67 -7.81 10.70 -5.04
C ALA A 67 -7.09 12.00 -5.42
N PRO A 68 -6.31 12.61 -4.51
CA PRO A 68 -5.52 13.78 -4.86
C PRO A 68 -4.34 13.42 -5.76
N ALA A 69 -3.90 14.39 -6.54
CA ALA A 69 -2.58 14.40 -7.14
C ALA A 69 -1.79 15.63 -6.64
N TYR A 70 -0.47 15.49 -6.61
CA TYR A 70 0.46 16.60 -6.44
C TYR A 70 1.16 16.81 -7.77
N VAL A 71 1.06 18.01 -8.33
CA VAL A 71 1.77 18.38 -9.56
C VAL A 71 2.57 19.65 -9.37
N GLU A 72 3.83 19.64 -9.79
CA GLU A 72 4.62 20.86 -9.96
C GLU A 72 4.44 21.35 -11.39
N VAL A 73 4.07 22.62 -11.54
CA VAL A 73 3.76 23.22 -12.83
C VAL A 73 4.83 24.24 -13.23
N ARG A 74 5.25 24.21 -14.50
CA ARG A 74 6.10 25.25 -15.07
C ARG A 74 5.31 26.56 -15.19
N PRO A 75 5.76 27.66 -14.56
CA PRO A 75 4.95 28.88 -14.43
C PRO A 75 4.67 29.59 -15.76
N ASP A 76 5.53 29.41 -16.76
CA ASP A 76 5.43 30.01 -18.09
C ASP A 76 4.46 29.27 -19.02
N THR A 77 4.40 27.95 -18.93
CA THR A 77 3.69 27.08 -19.87
C THR A 77 2.46 26.40 -19.30
N GLY A 78 2.35 26.32 -17.97
CA GLY A 78 1.31 25.50 -17.32
C GLY A 78 1.56 24.00 -17.45
N GLU A 79 2.73 23.59 -17.95
CA GLU A 79 3.11 22.19 -18.15
C GLU A 79 3.41 21.50 -16.81
N ILE A 80 2.92 20.27 -16.63
CA ILE A 80 3.26 19.44 -15.49
C ILE A 80 4.72 18.98 -15.63
N ALA A 81 5.58 19.50 -14.75
CA ALA A 81 6.99 19.12 -14.65
C ALA A 81 7.21 17.87 -13.79
N ARG A 82 6.34 17.68 -12.78
CA ARG A 82 6.42 16.57 -11.84
C ARG A 82 5.03 16.15 -11.42
N LEU A 83 4.81 14.85 -11.32
CA LEU A 83 3.62 14.23 -10.74
C LEU A 83 4.05 13.37 -9.54
N LEU A 84 3.34 13.51 -8.42
CA LEU A 84 3.39 12.62 -7.27
C LEU A 84 1.98 12.24 -6.86
N ILE A 85 1.84 11.12 -6.15
CA ILE A 85 0.57 10.62 -5.63
C ILE A 85 0.60 10.74 -4.11
N PRO A 86 -0.07 11.76 -3.53
CA PRO A 86 -0.09 11.94 -2.09
C PRO A 86 -0.88 10.84 -1.38
N LEU A 87 -0.55 10.60 -0.12
CA LEU A 87 -1.34 9.77 0.78
C LEU A 87 -2.37 10.62 1.52
N VAL A 88 -3.63 10.18 1.54
CA VAL A 88 -4.65 10.75 2.43
C VAL A 88 -4.70 9.91 3.71
N SER A 89 -4.20 10.45 4.81
CA SER A 89 -4.12 9.73 6.09
C SER A 89 -4.18 10.68 7.29
N ARG A 90 -4.32 10.13 8.50
CA ARG A 90 -4.23 10.87 9.77
C ARG A 90 -2.84 10.68 10.37
N VAL A 91 -2.31 11.71 11.01
CA VAL A 91 -1.10 11.57 11.81
C VAL A 91 -1.47 10.92 13.13
N THR A 92 -0.90 9.75 13.43
CA THR A 92 -1.18 9.02 14.67
C THR A 92 -0.17 9.33 15.76
N LYS A 93 1.09 9.63 15.38
CA LYS A 93 2.14 10.01 16.32
C LYS A 93 3.31 10.71 15.60
N LEU A 94 3.98 11.59 16.36
CA LEU A 94 5.18 12.33 15.97
C LEU A 94 6.28 12.04 16.98
N GLU A 95 7.48 11.74 16.49
CA GLU A 95 8.67 11.48 17.31
C GLU A 95 9.84 12.34 16.84
N ASP A 96 10.36 13.19 17.73
CA ASP A 96 11.57 13.97 17.47
C ASP A 96 12.79 13.03 17.45
N ARG A 97 13.61 13.12 16.39
CA ARG A 97 14.88 12.40 16.29
C ARG A 97 16.09 13.30 16.57
N GLY A 98 15.86 14.50 17.10
CA GLY A 98 16.92 15.49 17.28
C GLY A 98 17.37 16.05 15.94
N GLY A 99 18.66 15.94 15.62
CA GLY A 99 19.27 16.54 14.44
C GLY A 99 18.66 16.10 13.10
N ASP A 100 18.09 14.89 13.04
CA ASP A 100 17.59 14.26 11.80
C ASP A 100 16.14 14.62 11.44
N GLY A 101 15.48 15.46 12.26
CA GLY A 101 14.09 15.86 12.07
C GLY A 101 13.09 14.97 12.82
N TRP A 102 11.95 14.68 12.20
CA TRP A 102 10.83 13.98 12.85
C TRP A 102 10.48 12.67 12.15
N ASN A 103 10.21 11.63 12.92
CA ASN A 103 9.42 10.50 12.46
C ASN A 103 7.94 10.85 12.53
N VAL A 104 7.22 10.56 11.45
CA VAL A 104 5.77 10.73 11.35
C VAL A 104 5.16 9.35 11.16
N GLU A 105 4.26 8.93 12.04
CA GLU A 105 3.44 7.74 11.79
C GLU A 105 2.06 8.18 11.28
N LEU A 106 1.67 7.55 10.17
CA LEU A 106 0.40 7.78 9.48
C LEU A 106 -0.51 6.58 9.73
N GLU A 107 -1.81 6.83 9.84
CA GLU A 107 -2.84 5.80 9.96
C GLU A 107 -2.73 4.81 8.78
N GLU A 108 -2.79 3.51 9.10
CA GLU A 108 -2.67 2.36 8.17
C GLU A 108 -1.32 2.17 7.48
N SER A 109 -0.46 3.18 7.39
CA SER A 109 0.84 3.01 6.73
C SER A 109 1.82 2.22 7.60
N HIS A 110 2.51 1.27 6.97
CA HIS A 110 3.63 0.58 7.62
C HIS A 110 4.99 1.23 7.37
N ALA A 111 5.05 2.13 6.37
CA ALA A 111 6.24 2.86 6.02
C ALA A 111 6.72 3.76 7.18
N ARG A 112 8.00 4.11 7.13
CA ARG A 112 8.59 5.11 8.01
C ARG A 112 8.67 6.46 7.30
N HIS A 113 7.70 7.31 7.57
CA HIS A 113 7.69 8.68 7.05
C HIS A 113 8.55 9.60 7.91
N THR A 114 9.24 10.53 7.26
CA THR A 114 10.14 11.46 7.91
C THR A 114 9.89 12.89 7.45
N LEU A 115 9.97 13.86 8.37
CA LEU A 115 10.10 15.28 8.04
C LEU A 115 11.51 15.71 8.43
N LYS A 116 12.34 15.94 7.41
CA LYS A 116 13.73 16.38 7.58
C LYS A 116 13.82 17.86 7.92
N ARG A 117 14.80 18.28 8.73
CA ARG A 117 14.98 19.70 9.13
C ARG A 117 15.34 20.59 7.95
N GLU A 118 16.02 20.04 6.96
CA GLU A 118 16.40 20.68 5.71
C GLU A 118 15.25 20.80 4.70
N ALA A 119 14.06 20.25 5.02
CA ALA A 119 12.90 20.36 4.14
C ALA A 119 12.57 21.82 3.87
N ALA A 120 12.24 22.12 2.61
CA ALA A 120 11.69 23.42 2.27
C ALA A 120 10.39 23.62 3.07
N ASP A 121 10.28 24.74 3.77
CA ASP A 121 9.11 25.07 4.61
C ASP A 121 8.94 24.16 5.84
N TYR A 122 10.04 23.62 6.36
CA TYR A 122 10.07 22.72 7.52
C TYR A 122 9.19 23.16 8.69
N GLU A 123 9.28 24.43 9.12
CA GLU A 123 8.53 24.93 10.28
C GLU A 123 7.00 24.87 10.05
N ASN A 124 6.54 25.27 8.86
CA ASN A 124 5.11 25.22 8.51
C ASN A 124 4.61 23.78 8.34
N LEU A 125 5.42 22.90 7.76
CA LEU A 125 5.10 21.47 7.65
C LEU A 125 5.01 20.82 9.03
N LEU A 126 5.97 21.10 9.91
CA LEU A 126 5.98 20.58 11.28
C LEU A 126 4.75 21.05 12.06
N GLU A 127 4.41 22.34 11.96
CA GLU A 127 3.23 22.89 12.63
C GLU A 127 1.93 22.27 12.11
N THR A 128 1.81 22.07 10.79
CA THR A 128 0.68 21.39 10.17
C THR A 128 0.53 19.96 10.70
N LEU A 129 1.62 19.20 10.75
CA LEU A 129 1.63 17.82 11.24
C LEU A 129 1.28 17.75 12.74
N ARG A 130 1.81 18.66 13.57
CA ARG A 130 1.51 18.75 15.00
C ARG A 130 0.04 19.05 15.25
N THR A 131 -0.50 20.01 14.51
CA THR A 131 -1.91 20.39 14.58
C THR A 131 -2.80 19.19 14.24
N ALA A 132 -2.50 18.49 13.15
CA ALA A 132 -3.24 17.31 12.72
C ALA A 132 -3.14 16.13 13.69
N ALA A 133 -1.99 15.92 14.32
CA ALA A 133 -1.81 14.91 15.35
C ALA A 133 -2.71 15.18 16.58
N GLY A 134 -2.88 16.45 16.94
CA GLY A 134 -3.76 16.87 18.04
C GLY A 134 -5.26 16.80 17.70
N SER A 135 -5.65 17.22 16.50
CA SER A 135 -7.05 17.28 16.05
C SER A 135 -7.58 15.96 15.48
N ARG A 136 -6.68 15.01 15.18
CA ARG A 136 -6.94 13.80 14.38
C ARG A 136 -7.48 14.10 12.99
N GLU A 137 -7.30 15.29 12.43
CA GLU A 137 -7.75 15.60 11.08
C GLU A 137 -6.99 14.79 10.01
N ARG A 138 -7.61 14.59 8.84
CA ARG A 138 -6.93 13.96 7.70
C ARG A 138 -6.08 14.99 7.00
N LEU A 139 -4.90 14.56 6.57
CA LEU A 139 -4.01 15.33 5.72
C LEU A 139 -3.86 14.66 4.37
N VAL A 140 -3.56 15.49 3.38
CA VAL A 140 -2.89 15.07 2.15
C VAL A 140 -1.40 15.21 2.41
N VAL A 141 -0.68 14.10 2.43
CA VAL A 141 0.75 14.03 2.68
C VAL A 141 1.44 13.63 1.38
N THR A 142 2.32 14.50 0.87
CA THR A 142 3.15 14.21 -0.30
C THR A 142 4.56 13.89 0.16
N GLU A 143 5.12 12.81 -0.37
CA GLU A 143 6.44 12.34 -0.02
C GLU A 143 7.26 11.90 -1.24
N THR A 144 8.57 11.74 -1.03
CA THR A 144 9.50 11.14 -2.00
C THR A 144 9.50 9.61 -1.89
N ASP A 145 10.20 8.91 -2.81
CA ASP A 145 10.44 7.45 -2.71
C ASP A 145 11.23 7.03 -1.46
N ALA A 146 11.85 7.99 -0.75
CA ALA A 146 12.52 7.76 0.53
C ALA A 146 11.60 8.03 1.74
N HIS A 147 10.30 8.26 1.50
CA HIS A 147 9.31 8.65 2.51
C HIS A 147 9.68 9.95 3.26
N GLU A 148 10.32 10.88 2.55
CA GLU A 148 10.54 12.24 3.06
C GLU A 148 9.33 13.10 2.71
N ILE A 149 8.66 13.63 3.72
CA ILE A 149 7.50 14.51 3.56
C ILE A 149 7.97 15.85 3.02
N ILE A 150 7.40 16.25 1.88
CA ILE A 150 7.72 17.50 1.18
C ILE A 150 6.54 18.47 1.09
N ASP A 151 5.32 18.00 1.34
CA ASP A 151 4.10 18.81 1.40
C ASP A 151 3.08 18.11 2.30
N ALA A 152 2.39 18.88 3.15
CA ALA A 152 1.31 18.38 3.99
C ALA A 152 0.21 19.45 4.08
N ARG A 153 -1.04 19.08 3.80
CA ARG A 153 -2.17 20.02 3.80
C ARG A 153 -3.41 19.40 4.43
N PRO A 154 -4.26 20.19 5.11
CA PRO A 154 -5.58 19.74 5.55
C PRO A 154 -6.39 19.16 4.39
N TRP A 155 -6.96 17.97 4.60
CA TRP A 155 -7.93 17.40 3.68
C TRP A 155 -9.32 17.93 4.03
N PRO A 156 -10.02 18.62 3.10
CA PRO A 156 -11.30 19.25 3.41
C PRO A 156 -12.35 18.22 3.89
N PRO A 157 -13.15 18.54 4.91
CA PRO A 157 -14.11 17.61 5.53
C PRO A 157 -15.38 17.30 4.70
N GLU A 158 -15.58 17.84 3.49
CA GLU A 158 -16.80 17.63 2.67
C GLU A 158 -16.40 17.45 1.18
N THR A 159 -16.88 16.51 0.37
CA THR A 159 -18.15 15.75 0.29
C THR A 159 -17.90 14.26 -0.02
N GLY A 160 -18.56 13.37 0.73
CA GLY A 160 -18.57 11.92 0.48
C GLY A 160 -17.66 11.11 1.40
N PRO A 161 -17.86 9.77 1.47
CA PRO A 161 -16.91 8.90 2.14
C PRO A 161 -15.52 9.19 1.58
N GLY A 162 -14.55 9.48 2.46
CA GLY A 162 -13.18 9.66 2.03
C GLY A 162 -12.69 8.43 1.27
N PRO A 163 -11.59 8.53 0.50
CA PRO A 163 -11.01 7.37 -0.15
C PRO A 163 -10.83 6.23 0.87
N GLY A 164 -11.49 5.09 0.65
CA GLY A 164 -11.48 3.94 1.56
C GLY A 164 -12.51 3.90 2.70
N SER A 165 -13.30 4.97 2.96
CA SER A 165 -14.30 4.92 4.05
C SER A 165 -15.61 4.26 3.60
N ALA A 166 -15.63 2.93 3.49
CA ALA A 166 -16.88 2.21 3.41
C ALA A 166 -17.70 2.46 4.68
N SER A 167 -18.90 3.03 4.51
CA SER A 167 -19.96 3.02 5.51
C SER A 167 -20.20 1.58 5.96
N ALA A 168 -19.93 1.29 7.24
CA ALA A 168 -20.21 0.00 7.85
C ALA A 168 -21.73 -0.16 8.05
N SER A 169 -22.45 -0.54 7.00
CA SER A 169 -23.80 -1.10 7.13
C SER A 169 -23.73 -2.62 7.11
N GLY A 170 -23.95 -3.24 8.28
CA GLY A 170 -24.32 -4.64 8.40
C GLY A 170 -23.17 -5.64 8.62
N ALA A 171 -22.38 -5.47 9.68
CA ALA A 171 -21.58 -6.58 10.20
C ALA A 171 -22.51 -7.60 10.87
N GLY A 172 -22.89 -8.64 10.11
CA GLY A 172 -23.36 -9.90 10.69
C GLY A 172 -22.32 -10.40 11.70
N SER A 173 -22.80 -10.70 12.90
CA SER A 173 -22.00 -11.15 14.03
C SER A 173 -21.05 -12.28 13.61
N PRO A 174 -19.74 -12.24 13.97
CA PRO A 174 -18.85 -13.34 13.67
C PRO A 174 -19.37 -14.59 14.39
N SER A 175 -19.70 -15.61 13.59
CA SER A 175 -20.01 -16.96 14.04
C SER A 175 -18.97 -17.39 15.08
N ARG A 176 -19.40 -17.41 16.35
CA ARG A 176 -18.67 -18.04 17.43
C ARG A 176 -18.42 -19.48 16.98
N ARG A 177 -17.14 -19.89 16.87
CA ARG A 177 -16.78 -21.30 16.85
C ARG A 177 -17.64 -22.02 17.90
N PRO A 178 -18.34 -23.11 17.56
CA PRO A 178 -19.13 -23.83 18.55
C PRO A 178 -18.17 -24.28 19.64
N LYS A 179 -18.41 -23.81 20.88
CA LYS A 179 -17.80 -24.39 22.06
C LYS A 179 -18.14 -25.87 22.05
N ARG A 180 -17.17 -26.72 21.73
CA ARG A 180 -17.30 -28.18 21.84
C ARG A 180 -17.68 -28.48 23.30
N ARG A 181 -18.97 -28.74 23.53
CA ARG A 181 -19.46 -29.27 24.79
C ARG A 181 -18.78 -30.62 25.01
N GLY A 182 -18.29 -30.81 26.24
CA GLY A 182 -17.54 -31.99 26.63
C GLY A 182 -18.33 -33.27 26.37
N PHE A 183 -17.65 -34.23 25.74
CA PHE A 183 -18.01 -35.63 25.81
C PHE A 183 -16.71 -36.42 26.05
N LEU A 184 -16.70 -37.08 27.21
CA LEU A 184 -15.77 -38.09 27.73
C LEU A 184 -14.27 -37.99 27.39
N ARG A 185 -13.50 -37.66 28.43
CA ARG A 185 -12.06 -37.93 28.57
C ARG A 185 -11.77 -39.43 28.35
N TRP A 186 -11.13 -39.76 27.24
CA TRP A 186 -10.39 -41.01 27.06
C TRP A 186 -8.89 -40.66 26.99
N PRO A 187 -7.98 -41.33 27.73
CA PRO A 187 -6.60 -40.86 27.87
C PRO A 187 -5.70 -41.55 26.84
N TRP A 188 -5.71 -41.11 25.59
CA TRP A 188 -4.68 -41.47 24.60
C TRP A 188 -3.91 -40.20 24.16
N PRO A 189 -2.59 -40.12 24.38
CA PRO A 189 -1.77 -38.99 23.97
C PRO A 189 -1.16 -39.28 22.59
N TRP A 190 -1.91 -39.10 21.50
CA TRP A 190 -1.42 -39.30 20.13
C TRP A 190 -1.70 -38.08 19.22
N PRO A 191 -0.84 -37.80 18.22
CA PRO A 191 -0.55 -36.47 17.66
C PRO A 191 -1.50 -36.06 16.52
N PHE A 192 -2.81 -36.06 16.77
CA PHE A 192 -3.83 -35.84 15.74
C PHE A 192 -4.05 -34.38 15.31
N TRP A 193 -3.37 -33.39 15.90
CA TRP A 193 -3.59 -31.98 15.50
C TRP A 193 -3.11 -31.70 14.07
N CYS A 194 -2.12 -32.47 13.58
CA CYS A 194 -1.46 -32.22 12.31
C CYS A 194 -2.26 -32.68 11.08
N PHE A 195 -3.33 -33.46 11.24
CA PHE A 195 -4.14 -33.92 10.12
C PHE A 195 -4.92 -32.81 9.42
N GLY A 196 -5.09 -31.64 10.05
CA GLY A 196 -5.72 -30.46 9.44
C GLY A 196 -4.76 -29.58 8.63
N CYS A 197 -3.46 -29.88 8.64
CA CYS A 197 -2.45 -29.07 7.95
C CYS A 197 -2.16 -29.64 6.56
N ILE A 198 -1.87 -28.76 5.61
CA ILE A 198 -1.66 -29.12 4.21
C ILE A 198 -0.26 -29.67 3.97
N SER A 199 -0.05 -30.36 2.85
CA SER A 199 1.29 -30.78 2.42
C SER A 199 2.15 -29.60 1.95
N PRO A 200 3.50 -29.73 1.94
CA PRO A 200 4.37 -28.69 1.37
C PRO A 200 4.07 -28.39 -0.10
N ALA A 201 3.71 -29.40 -0.89
CA ALA A 201 3.31 -29.22 -2.29
C ALA A 201 2.04 -28.37 -2.42
N GLN A 202 1.03 -28.60 -1.57
CA GLN A 202 -0.17 -27.77 -1.51
C GLN A 202 0.15 -26.34 -1.06
N ALA A 203 1.06 -26.16 -0.10
CA ALA A 203 1.49 -24.83 0.33
C ALA A 203 2.13 -24.05 -0.83
N GLN A 204 2.96 -24.71 -1.65
CA GLN A 204 3.52 -24.11 -2.85
C GLN A 204 2.44 -23.80 -3.90
N GLN A 205 1.42 -24.65 -4.06
CA GLN A 205 0.30 -24.35 -4.96
C GLN A 205 -0.45 -23.08 -4.52
N TYR A 206 -0.75 -22.95 -3.23
CA TYR A 206 -1.40 -21.74 -2.69
C TYR A 206 -0.51 -20.50 -2.78
N PHE A 207 0.80 -20.66 -2.61
CA PHE A 207 1.76 -19.59 -2.88
C PHE A 207 1.66 -19.12 -4.33
N ASN A 208 1.68 -20.05 -5.29
CA ASN A 208 1.60 -19.72 -6.71
C ASN A 208 0.26 -19.04 -7.05
N ILE A 209 -0.85 -19.46 -6.43
CA ILE A 209 -2.15 -18.81 -6.58
C ILE A 209 -2.12 -17.35 -6.07
N ALA A 210 -1.53 -17.13 -4.89
CA ALA A 210 -1.39 -15.79 -4.30
C ALA A 210 -0.43 -14.89 -5.10
N ALA A 211 0.60 -15.47 -5.70
CA ALA A 211 1.61 -14.75 -6.49
C ALA A 211 1.21 -14.53 -7.96
N ALA A 212 0.32 -15.35 -8.52
CA ALA A 212 -0.09 -15.29 -9.93
C ALA A 212 -0.56 -13.90 -10.40
N PRO A 213 -1.36 -13.14 -9.63
CA PRO A 213 -1.77 -11.80 -10.03
C PRO A 213 -0.71 -10.72 -9.74
N SER A 214 0.58 -11.04 -9.67
CA SER A 214 1.63 -10.03 -9.49
C SER A 214 1.60 -8.99 -10.62
N CYS A 215 1.69 -7.70 -10.27
CA CYS A 215 1.74 -6.64 -11.26
C CYS A 215 3.02 -6.71 -12.10
N ASN A 216 2.88 -6.66 -13.43
CA ASN A 216 3.98 -6.32 -14.32
C ASN A 216 4.30 -4.83 -14.14
N PRO A 217 5.52 -4.43 -13.76
CA PRO A 217 5.85 -3.04 -13.45
C PRO A 217 5.84 -2.12 -14.69
N LEU A 218 5.91 -2.69 -15.91
CA LEU A 218 5.85 -1.92 -17.16
C LEU A 218 4.43 -1.53 -17.58
N THR A 219 3.45 -2.37 -17.25
CA THR A 219 2.07 -2.20 -17.77
C THR A 219 1.03 -2.05 -16.66
N VAL A 220 1.32 -2.55 -15.46
CA VAL A 220 0.50 -2.51 -14.22
C VAL A 220 -0.99 -2.72 -14.50
N PRO A 221 -1.39 -3.86 -15.10
CA PRO A 221 -2.78 -4.06 -15.52
C PRO A 221 -3.71 -4.30 -14.33
N PRO A 222 -4.89 -3.66 -14.26
CA PRO A 222 -5.90 -4.04 -13.28
C PRO A 222 -6.64 -5.33 -13.72
N PRO A 223 -7.00 -6.25 -12.79
CA PRO A 223 -6.57 -6.32 -11.39
C PRO A 223 -5.23 -7.07 -11.24
N CYS A 224 -4.26 -6.47 -10.55
CA CYS A 224 -3.03 -7.11 -10.10
C CYS A 224 -2.67 -6.72 -8.66
N ILE A 225 -1.75 -7.44 -8.01
CA ILE A 225 -1.23 -7.15 -6.66
C ILE A 225 0.17 -6.52 -6.82
N PRO A 226 0.40 -5.29 -6.32
CA PRO A 226 1.66 -4.58 -6.51
C PRO A 226 2.74 -5.08 -5.54
N PHE A 227 3.16 -6.34 -5.65
CA PHE A 227 4.25 -6.91 -4.84
C PHE A 227 5.59 -6.21 -5.08
N LEU A 228 5.80 -5.64 -6.27
CA LEU A 228 6.98 -4.87 -6.64
C LEU A 228 6.94 -3.40 -6.16
N TYR A 229 5.96 -3.05 -5.32
CA TYR A 229 5.92 -1.80 -4.58
C TYR A 229 5.92 -2.10 -3.07
N PRO A 230 7.09 -2.39 -2.47
CA PRO A 230 7.19 -2.86 -1.10
C PRO A 230 6.99 -1.75 -0.05
N ASP A 231 7.08 -0.49 -0.46
CA ASP A 231 7.10 0.71 0.38
C ASP A 231 5.94 0.77 1.36
N ASP A 232 4.72 0.47 0.88
CA ASP A 232 3.54 0.49 1.72
C ASP A 232 2.44 -0.48 1.22
N GLY A 233 1.34 -0.67 1.96
CA GLY A 233 0.16 -1.44 1.50
C GLY A 233 0.16 -2.94 1.79
N CYS A 234 1.00 -3.43 2.70
CA CYS A 234 1.12 -4.86 2.99
C CYS A 234 -0.20 -5.51 3.45
N TRP A 235 -1.02 -4.80 4.23
CA TRP A 235 -2.30 -5.30 4.72
C TRP A 235 -3.30 -5.58 3.59
N ALA A 236 -3.38 -4.70 2.59
CA ALA A 236 -4.23 -4.89 1.42
C ALA A 236 -3.75 -6.07 0.56
N ARG A 237 -2.43 -6.18 0.32
CA ARG A 237 -1.85 -7.35 -0.37
C ARG A 237 -2.15 -8.65 0.38
N ALA A 238 -1.93 -8.67 1.70
CA ALA A 238 -2.20 -9.83 2.54
C ALA A 238 -3.69 -10.22 2.52
N HIS A 239 -4.60 -9.24 2.56
CA HIS A 239 -6.03 -9.51 2.51
C HIS A 239 -6.45 -10.14 1.18
N GLU A 240 -5.96 -9.61 0.06
CA GLU A 240 -6.24 -10.17 -1.27
C GLU A 240 -5.64 -11.57 -1.45
N MET A 241 -4.41 -11.79 -0.97
CA MET A 241 -3.82 -13.14 -0.96
C MET A 241 -4.66 -14.13 -0.15
N CYS A 242 -5.19 -13.73 1.02
CA CYS A 242 -6.12 -14.56 1.78
C CYS A 242 -7.37 -14.89 0.95
N ARG A 243 -7.96 -13.92 0.23
CA ARG A 243 -9.14 -14.13 -0.62
C ARG A 243 -8.90 -15.18 -1.68
N LEU A 244 -7.79 -15.07 -2.41
CA LEU A 244 -7.42 -15.98 -3.49
C LEU A 244 -7.22 -17.41 -2.99
N MET A 245 -6.52 -17.56 -1.86
CA MET A 245 -6.30 -18.88 -1.25
C MET A 245 -7.61 -19.48 -0.71
N ILE A 246 -8.49 -18.68 -0.09
CA ILE A 246 -9.81 -19.13 0.38
C ILE A 246 -10.68 -19.59 -0.80
N ALA A 247 -10.68 -18.83 -1.90
CA ALA A 247 -11.39 -19.20 -3.11
C ALA A 247 -10.89 -20.53 -3.71
N ALA A 248 -9.61 -20.86 -3.48
CA ALA A 248 -9.01 -22.14 -3.84
C ALA A 248 -9.12 -23.23 -2.74
N GLY A 249 -9.91 -23.00 -1.69
CA GLY A 249 -10.21 -23.98 -0.64
C GLY A 249 -9.22 -24.01 0.53
N ALA A 250 -8.30 -23.05 0.64
CA ALA A 250 -7.42 -22.95 1.81
C ALA A 250 -8.13 -22.29 3.01
N SER A 251 -7.50 -22.38 4.19
CA SER A 251 -7.93 -21.69 5.41
C SER A 251 -6.76 -20.91 6.01
N PRO A 252 -6.40 -19.75 5.42
CA PRO A 252 -5.25 -18.97 5.88
C PRO A 252 -5.52 -18.28 7.22
N SER A 253 -4.43 -17.98 7.92
CA SER A 253 -4.34 -17.00 9.00
C SER A 253 -3.48 -15.82 8.55
N LYS A 254 -3.16 -14.89 9.45
CA LYS A 254 -2.13 -13.87 9.23
C LYS A 254 -1.10 -13.90 10.34
N ILE A 255 0.12 -13.51 9.99
CA ILE A 255 1.18 -13.20 10.94
C ILE A 255 1.57 -11.73 10.78
N TRP A 256 1.61 -11.02 11.90
CA TRP A 256 2.05 -9.63 11.97
C TRP A 256 3.43 -9.61 12.61
N ILE A 257 4.31 -8.77 12.10
CA ILE A 257 5.60 -8.46 12.72
C ILE A 257 5.64 -6.98 13.07
N ASP A 258 6.15 -6.63 14.24
CA ASP A 258 6.38 -5.24 14.65
C ASP A 258 7.82 -5.05 15.10
N GLY A 259 8.42 -3.92 14.70
CA GLY A 259 9.78 -3.60 15.09
C GLY A 259 10.39 -2.45 14.29
N ASN A 260 11.71 -2.37 14.36
CA ASN A 260 12.54 -1.51 13.52
C ASN A 260 12.99 -2.27 12.27
N LEU A 261 12.02 -2.54 11.39
CA LEU A 261 12.22 -3.41 10.24
C LEU A 261 13.02 -2.69 9.15
N HIS A 262 14.07 -3.34 8.68
CA HIS A 262 14.92 -2.88 7.59
C HIS A 262 15.09 -4.04 6.61
N THR A 263 14.35 -3.97 5.51
CA THR A 263 14.22 -5.08 4.56
C THR A 263 14.97 -4.75 3.28
N PRO A 264 16.02 -5.49 2.90
CA PRO A 264 16.67 -5.32 1.60
C PRO A 264 15.70 -5.72 0.49
N THR A 265 15.67 -4.94 -0.59
CA THR A 265 14.79 -5.20 -1.72
C THR A 265 15.34 -4.61 -3.01
N LYS A 266 15.10 -5.29 -4.13
CA LYS A 266 15.39 -4.74 -5.45
C LYS A 266 14.28 -3.84 -5.97
N ASN A 267 13.21 -3.63 -5.21
CA ASN A 267 11.98 -2.99 -5.69
C ASN A 267 11.82 -1.53 -5.21
N ASN A 268 12.80 -0.99 -4.48
CA ASN A 268 12.89 0.43 -4.12
C ASN A 268 14.24 0.98 -4.60
N PRO A 269 14.32 2.23 -5.14
CA PRO A 269 15.58 2.82 -5.61
C PRO A 269 16.70 2.89 -4.56
N SER A 270 16.35 2.89 -3.28
CA SER A 270 17.30 2.88 -2.15
C SER A 270 17.83 1.47 -1.84
N CYS A 271 17.38 0.44 -2.54
CA CYS A 271 17.71 -0.97 -2.33
C CYS A 271 17.26 -1.56 -0.97
N PHE A 272 16.49 -0.81 -0.20
CA PHE A 272 15.86 -1.25 1.04
C PHE A 272 14.56 -0.48 1.26
N VAL A 273 13.75 -0.98 2.19
CA VAL A 273 12.59 -0.29 2.75
C VAL A 273 12.62 -0.40 4.27
N ASN A 274 12.13 0.64 4.94
CA ASN A 274 12.01 0.63 6.39
C ASN A 274 10.56 0.63 6.81
N TRP A 275 10.21 -0.29 7.70
CA TRP A 275 8.85 -0.44 8.19
C TRP A 275 8.78 -0.40 9.71
N ARG A 276 7.59 -0.10 10.23
CA ARG A 276 7.26 -0.24 11.66
C ARG A 276 6.65 -1.60 11.97
N TRP A 277 5.96 -2.16 10.99
CA TRP A 277 5.33 -3.45 11.06
C TRP A 277 5.17 -4.02 9.65
N HIS A 278 4.87 -5.30 9.52
CA HIS A 278 4.53 -5.93 8.23
C HIS A 278 3.54 -7.07 8.49
N VAL A 279 2.83 -7.51 7.45
CA VAL A 279 1.85 -8.59 7.57
C VAL A 279 1.82 -9.44 6.30
N ALA A 280 1.69 -10.75 6.52
CA ALA A 280 1.51 -11.71 5.46
C ALA A 280 0.56 -12.86 5.90
N PRO A 281 -0.11 -13.52 4.96
CA PRO A 281 -0.87 -14.73 5.25
C PRO A 281 0.03 -15.89 5.72
N THR A 282 -0.55 -16.76 6.53
CA THR A 282 0.06 -18.03 6.93
C THR A 282 -0.83 -19.23 6.63
N LEU A 283 -0.20 -20.38 6.39
CA LEU A 283 -0.86 -21.68 6.24
C LEU A 283 -0.17 -22.70 7.15
N CYS A 284 -0.94 -23.53 7.85
CA CYS A 284 -0.35 -24.66 8.59
C CYS A 284 0.08 -25.75 7.62
N VAL A 285 1.37 -26.08 7.61
CA VAL A 285 1.99 -27.05 6.69
C VAL A 285 2.60 -28.20 7.47
N ARG A 286 2.33 -29.42 7.03
CA ARG A 286 2.95 -30.64 7.58
C ARG A 286 4.39 -30.79 7.09
N THR A 287 5.35 -30.84 8.01
CA THR A 287 6.79 -30.97 7.73
C THR A 287 7.35 -32.36 8.01
N GLY A 288 6.57 -33.21 8.66
CA GLY A 288 6.96 -34.56 9.02
C GLY A 288 5.72 -35.36 9.40
N PHE A 289 5.92 -36.61 9.83
CA PHE A 289 4.80 -37.52 10.09
C PHE A 289 3.83 -36.97 11.16
N PHE A 290 4.36 -36.22 12.14
CA PHE A 290 3.59 -35.60 13.23
C PHE A 290 3.99 -34.16 13.53
N THR A 291 4.72 -33.51 12.63
CA THR A 291 5.18 -32.13 12.80
C THR A 291 4.51 -31.24 11.78
N CYS A 292 4.03 -30.09 12.25
CA CYS A 292 3.46 -29.05 11.42
C CYS A 292 4.01 -27.71 11.87
N GLN A 293 4.11 -26.78 10.93
CA GLN A 293 4.55 -25.42 11.17
C GLN A 293 3.72 -24.46 10.32
N ASP A 294 3.50 -23.26 10.83
CA ASP A 294 2.94 -22.19 10.02
C ASP A 294 4.01 -21.70 9.04
N MET A 295 3.62 -21.64 7.76
CA MET A 295 4.43 -21.14 6.67
C MET A 295 3.83 -19.84 6.17
N VAL A 296 4.67 -18.83 6.00
CA VAL A 296 4.31 -17.50 5.50
C VAL A 296 4.27 -17.51 3.98
N ILE A 297 3.23 -16.87 3.43
CA ILE A 297 3.02 -16.69 1.99
C ILE A 297 3.22 -15.21 1.67
N ASP A 298 4.42 -14.83 1.21
CA ASP A 298 4.75 -13.43 0.92
C ASP A 298 5.55 -13.27 -0.38
N PRO A 299 4.88 -13.11 -1.53
CA PRO A 299 5.51 -12.88 -2.83
C PRO A 299 6.27 -11.55 -2.94
N SER A 300 6.12 -10.62 -1.98
CA SER A 300 6.93 -9.38 -1.97
C SER A 300 8.34 -9.59 -1.45
N LEU A 301 8.58 -10.68 -0.71
CA LEU A 301 9.87 -11.00 -0.08
C LEU A 301 10.47 -12.34 -0.54
N PHE A 302 9.63 -13.28 -0.97
CA PHE A 302 10.03 -14.66 -1.27
C PHE A 302 9.39 -15.17 -2.56
N THR A 303 9.88 -16.30 -3.07
CA THR A 303 9.31 -17.02 -4.23
C THR A 303 8.69 -18.36 -3.84
N THR A 304 8.73 -18.72 -2.57
CA THR A 304 8.19 -19.96 -2.01
C THR A 304 7.63 -19.69 -0.61
N PRO A 305 6.76 -20.55 -0.05
CA PRO A 305 6.44 -20.52 1.36
C PRO A 305 7.72 -20.61 2.20
N VAL A 306 7.79 -19.84 3.28
CA VAL A 306 8.91 -19.87 4.23
C VAL A 306 8.42 -19.98 5.66
N THR A 307 9.26 -20.37 6.61
CA THR A 307 8.88 -20.36 8.02
C THR A 307 8.76 -18.92 8.54
N GLU A 308 8.01 -18.72 9.62
CA GLU A 308 7.93 -17.41 10.29
C GLU A 308 9.31 -16.89 10.72
N ALA A 309 10.22 -17.78 11.13
CA ALA A 309 11.59 -17.40 11.50
C ALA A 309 12.40 -16.87 10.31
N VAL A 310 12.29 -17.51 9.14
CA VAL A 310 12.94 -17.03 7.90
C VAL A 310 12.33 -15.71 7.46
N TRP A 311 11.00 -15.60 7.49
CA TRP A 311 10.29 -14.35 7.13
C TRP A 311 10.63 -13.20 8.08
N LYS A 312 10.74 -13.44 9.39
CA LYS A 312 11.22 -12.45 10.37
C LYS A 312 12.68 -12.07 10.10
N GLY A 313 13.54 -13.05 9.82
CA GLY A 313 14.98 -12.86 9.68
C GLY A 313 15.37 -11.88 8.58
N VAL A 314 14.69 -11.90 7.43
CA VAL A 314 14.99 -10.99 6.31
C VAL A 314 14.59 -9.53 6.57
N GLN A 315 13.77 -9.27 7.60
CA GLN A 315 13.29 -7.93 7.94
C GLN A 315 14.21 -7.22 8.95
N GLY A 316 15.32 -7.83 9.34
CA GLY A 316 16.46 -7.13 9.94
C GLY A 316 16.35 -6.74 11.41
N ASP A 317 15.24 -7.03 12.10
CA ASP A 317 15.09 -6.73 13.53
C ASP A 317 15.03 -8.00 14.40
N PRO A 318 16.09 -8.32 15.16
CA PRO A 318 16.10 -9.48 16.06
C PRO A 318 15.05 -9.36 17.19
N ASN A 319 14.73 -8.13 17.61
CA ASN A 319 13.79 -7.85 18.70
C ASN A 319 12.34 -7.73 18.21
N ALA A 320 12.09 -7.88 16.91
CA ALA A 320 10.74 -7.77 16.38
C ALA A 320 9.81 -8.85 16.97
N THR A 321 8.56 -8.46 17.21
CA THR A 321 7.55 -9.34 17.81
C THR A 321 6.62 -9.88 16.74
N LEU A 322 6.35 -11.19 16.79
CA LEU A 322 5.38 -11.85 15.91
C LEU A 322 4.04 -12.01 16.63
N THR A 323 2.95 -11.63 15.98
CA THR A 323 1.58 -11.75 16.52
C THR A 323 0.68 -12.42 15.49
N PRO A 324 0.18 -13.65 15.72
CA PRO A 324 -0.75 -14.30 14.81
C PRO A 324 -2.17 -13.71 14.93
N SER A 325 -2.93 -13.74 13.85
CA SER A 325 -4.34 -13.35 13.84
C SER A 325 -5.18 -14.17 12.87
N ALA A 326 -6.50 -14.07 13.00
CA ALA A 326 -7.40 -14.56 11.95
C ALA A 326 -7.19 -13.77 10.64
N TRP A 327 -7.48 -14.40 9.50
CA TRP A 327 -7.38 -13.75 8.19
C TRP A 327 -8.37 -12.58 8.03
N THR A 328 -9.46 -12.54 8.79
CA THR A 328 -10.46 -11.47 8.71
C THR A 328 -9.96 -10.14 9.28
N LEU A 329 -8.90 -10.14 10.09
CA LEU A 329 -8.28 -8.91 10.56
C LEU A 329 -7.63 -8.21 9.36
N TYR A 330 -8.18 -7.05 8.99
CA TYR A 330 -7.70 -6.25 7.86
C TYR A 330 -6.58 -5.32 8.30
N TRP A 331 -6.83 -4.49 9.31
CA TRP A 331 -5.88 -3.54 9.88
C TRP A 331 -5.79 -3.70 11.40
N ARG A 332 -4.63 -3.39 11.99
CA ARG A 332 -4.35 -3.60 13.41
C ARG A 332 -5.14 -2.60 14.29
N ASN A 333 -5.53 -3.05 15.48
CA ASN A 333 -6.13 -2.28 16.58
C ASN A 333 -7.49 -1.60 16.36
N PHE A 334 -8.06 -1.59 15.15
CA PHE A 334 -9.42 -1.08 14.92
C PHE A 334 -10.20 -1.94 13.92
N MET A 335 -11.42 -2.32 14.32
CA MET A 335 -12.47 -2.71 13.40
C MET A 335 -12.86 -1.49 12.54
N PRO A 336 -13.23 -1.70 11.27
CA PRO A 336 -13.80 -2.94 10.78
C PRO A 336 -12.84 -3.84 9.99
N ALA A 337 -13.20 -5.12 9.96
CA ALA A 337 -12.76 -6.01 8.89
C ALA A 337 -13.14 -5.40 7.52
N ASP A 338 -12.49 -5.82 6.44
CA ASP A 338 -12.87 -5.47 5.07
C ASP A 338 -13.52 -6.67 4.37
N PRO A 339 -14.69 -7.15 4.84
CA PRO A 339 -15.27 -8.41 4.36
C PRO A 339 -15.65 -8.38 2.88
N ASN A 340 -15.84 -7.19 2.32
CA ASN A 340 -16.27 -6.98 0.94
C ASN A 340 -15.10 -6.51 0.05
N PHE A 341 -13.87 -6.46 0.57
CA PHE A 341 -12.67 -6.07 -0.16
C PHE A 341 -12.74 -4.66 -0.76
N VAL A 342 -13.55 -3.76 -0.18
CA VAL A 342 -13.74 -2.41 -0.72
C VAL A 342 -12.48 -1.59 -0.50
N ASP A 343 -11.97 -1.57 0.73
CA ASP A 343 -10.73 -0.85 1.02
C ASP A 343 -9.52 -1.57 0.40
N THR A 344 -9.51 -2.90 0.43
CA THR A 344 -8.49 -3.71 -0.22
C THR A 344 -8.35 -3.33 -1.69
N ASN A 345 -9.45 -3.28 -2.44
CA ASN A 345 -9.42 -2.93 -3.86
C ASN A 345 -9.00 -1.47 -4.08
N PHE A 346 -9.47 -0.55 -3.24
CA PHE A 346 -9.06 0.85 -3.29
C PHE A 346 -7.54 0.99 -3.09
N ARG A 347 -6.98 0.38 -2.03
CA ARG A 347 -5.54 0.42 -1.70
C ARG A 347 -4.71 -0.29 -2.75
N LEU A 348 -5.14 -1.44 -3.26
CA LEU A 348 -4.45 -2.11 -4.37
C LEU A 348 -4.43 -1.24 -5.62
N ASN A 349 -5.51 -0.53 -5.96
CA ASN A 349 -5.49 0.41 -7.08
C ASN A 349 -4.54 1.58 -6.80
N TYR A 350 -4.58 2.14 -5.59
CA TYR A 350 -3.68 3.23 -5.19
C TYR A 350 -2.20 2.86 -5.36
N TYR A 351 -1.79 1.69 -4.83
CA TYR A 351 -0.39 1.26 -4.93
C TYR A 351 0.00 0.74 -6.33
N ARG A 352 -0.97 0.36 -7.18
CA ARG A 352 -0.70 0.19 -8.62
C ARG A 352 -0.31 1.51 -9.27
N GLN A 353 -1.02 2.61 -8.94
CA GLN A 353 -0.66 3.93 -9.47
C GLN A 353 0.71 4.39 -8.97
N GLN A 354 1.05 4.10 -7.71
CA GLN A 354 2.39 4.37 -7.18
C GLN A 354 3.48 3.56 -7.92
N LEU A 355 3.25 2.26 -8.15
CA LEU A 355 4.15 1.43 -8.96
C LEU A 355 4.30 1.96 -10.39
N LYS A 356 3.19 2.35 -11.03
CA LYS A 356 3.17 2.92 -12.38
C LYS A 356 3.97 4.22 -12.43
N LEU A 357 3.76 5.12 -11.46
CA LEU A 357 4.50 6.37 -11.36
C LEU A 357 6.00 6.11 -11.18
N ARG A 358 6.37 5.19 -10.28
CA ARG A 358 7.77 4.81 -10.07
C ARG A 358 8.42 4.27 -11.33
N SER A 359 7.74 3.39 -12.07
CA SER A 359 8.24 2.83 -13.32
C SER A 359 8.46 3.86 -14.44
N LEU A 360 7.73 4.99 -14.39
CA LEU A 360 7.93 6.14 -15.27
C LEU A 360 9.09 7.04 -14.81
N GLY A 361 9.59 6.84 -13.58
CA GLY A 361 10.69 7.60 -13.00
C GLY A 361 12.04 7.31 -13.67
N PRO A 362 13.08 8.11 -13.34
CA PRO A 362 14.40 8.01 -13.96
C PRO A 362 15.10 6.68 -13.70
N SER A 363 14.75 5.98 -12.62
CA SER A 363 15.29 4.66 -12.29
C SER A 363 14.68 3.53 -13.13
N GLY A 364 13.60 3.81 -13.87
CA GLY A 364 12.84 2.82 -14.62
C GLY A 364 12.01 1.89 -13.72
N PRO A 365 11.50 0.78 -14.28
CA PRO A 365 10.69 -0.18 -13.54
C PRO A 365 11.56 -1.04 -12.60
N PRO A 366 11.09 -1.36 -11.38
CA PRO A 366 11.71 -2.41 -10.56
C PRO A 366 11.55 -3.79 -11.23
N PRO A 367 12.36 -4.81 -10.89
CA PRO A 367 13.47 -4.77 -9.94
C PRO A 367 14.71 -4.07 -10.50
N TYR A 368 15.41 -3.31 -9.65
CA TYR A 368 16.63 -2.58 -9.99
C TYR A 368 17.86 -3.48 -9.93
N ALA A 369 18.69 -3.42 -10.97
CA ALA A 369 19.85 -4.29 -11.14
C ALA A 369 21.03 -4.01 -10.18
N PHE A 370 21.09 -2.80 -9.62
CA PHE A 370 22.18 -2.35 -8.74
C PHE A 370 21.84 -2.44 -7.24
N CYS A 371 20.80 -3.21 -6.95
CA CYS A 371 20.50 -3.82 -5.67
C CYS A 371 20.80 -5.34 -5.76
#